data_AF-A0A5N4D4A9-F1
#
_entry.id   AF-A0A5N4D4A9-F1
#
_cell.length_a   1.000
_cell.length_b   1.000
_cell.length_c   1.000
_cell.angle_alpha   90.00
_cell.angle_beta   90.00
_cell.angle_gamma   90.00
#
_symmetry.space_group_name_H-M   'P 1'
#
loop_
_entity.id
_entity.type
_entity.pdbx_description
1 polymer ?
#
loop_
_entity_poly.entity_id
_entity_poly.type
_entity_poly.pdbx_seq_one_letter_code
_entity_poly.pdbx_strand_id
1 'polypeptide(L)'
;MPLAAAYGHALEQDGGQGWRESARCLEAALRLHRLLRDSEAFCHANRGGSAPSAAAPPGPAPPGPDGGGGGGGDEWAQELRLFGHVLERAACLRRCKRSLPAFQVPYPPRQLLRDFQSRLPYQYLHYAQFKANRLEKAVAAAYTFLQRNPKHELTTKYLNYYRGLLDAAEEPLTDLEAQPYEAVFLRAVKLYNSGDFRSSTEDMERALAEYLAIFARCLAGCEGAHEQVDFKDFYPAIADLFAESLQCKVDCEANLTPNVGGYFVEKFVATMYHYLQFAYYKLNDVRQAARSAASYMLFDPGDSVMQQNLVYYRFHRARWGLEEEDFQPREMELEETEPPVEPEEPPSDAEFEGEGDYEESIYADWWQEPDAKGDEAEAGQ
;
A
#
# COMPACT_ATOMS: atom_id res chain seq x y z
N MET A 1 12.54 17.48 -19.17
CA MET A 1 12.61 16.26 -19.99
C MET A 1 11.42 15.37 -19.61
N PRO A 2 10.63 14.86 -20.57
CA PRO A 2 9.54 13.91 -20.29
C PRO A 2 10.05 12.57 -19.76
N LEU A 3 9.25 11.86 -18.95
CA LEU A 3 9.60 10.54 -18.38
C LEU A 3 10.02 9.53 -19.46
N ALA A 4 9.20 9.39 -20.51
CA ALA A 4 9.46 8.43 -21.59
C ALA A 4 10.76 8.72 -22.34
N ALA A 5 11.09 10.00 -22.54
CA ALA A 5 12.34 10.41 -23.17
C ALA A 5 13.55 10.10 -22.28
N ALA A 6 13.45 10.36 -20.97
CA ALA A 6 14.50 10.05 -20.00
C ALA A 6 14.77 8.53 -19.95
N TYR A 7 13.71 7.73 -19.87
CA TYR A 7 13.82 6.28 -19.81
C TYR A 7 14.34 5.68 -21.13
N GLY A 8 13.77 6.10 -22.27
CA GLY A 8 14.22 5.65 -23.59
C GLY A 8 15.70 5.95 -23.83
N HIS A 9 16.15 7.17 -23.50
CA HIS A 9 17.57 7.53 -23.62
C HIS A 9 18.46 6.69 -22.69
N ALA A 10 17.99 6.38 -21.48
CA ALA A 10 18.70 5.49 -20.58
C ALA A 10 18.94 4.10 -21.21
N LEU A 11 17.90 3.51 -21.82
CA LEU A 11 18.00 2.19 -22.45
C LEU A 11 18.90 2.19 -23.69
N GLU A 12 18.88 3.25 -24.50
CA GLU A 12 19.81 3.43 -25.62
C GLU A 12 21.27 3.46 -25.14
N GLN A 13 21.54 4.21 -24.08
CA GLN A 13 22.88 4.27 -23.48
C GLN A 13 23.30 2.93 -22.87
N ASP A 14 22.36 2.18 -22.29
CA ASP A 14 22.63 0.85 -21.75
C ASP A 14 23.06 -0.12 -22.86
N GLY A 15 22.36 -0.12 -24.00
CA GLY A 15 22.76 -0.88 -25.19
C GLY A 15 24.07 -0.38 -25.81
N GLY A 16 24.33 0.92 -25.73
CA GLY A 16 25.54 1.60 -26.23
C GLY A 16 26.76 1.54 -25.31
N GLN A 17 26.70 0.83 -24.17
CA GLN A 17 27.75 0.74 -23.15
C GLN A 17 28.09 2.06 -22.42
N GLY A 18 27.19 3.04 -22.50
CA GLY A 18 27.25 4.32 -21.79
C GLY A 18 26.78 4.23 -20.33
N TRP A 19 27.28 3.26 -19.55
CA TRP A 19 26.72 2.84 -18.25
C TRP A 19 26.49 3.96 -17.25
N ARG A 20 27.42 4.93 -17.15
CA ARG A 20 27.29 6.05 -16.21
C ARG A 20 26.16 7.01 -16.60
N GLU A 21 25.94 7.20 -17.89
CA GLU A 21 24.88 8.06 -18.40
C GLU A 21 23.53 7.34 -18.34
N SER A 22 23.50 6.05 -18.73
CA SER A 22 22.34 5.16 -18.51
C SER A 22 21.86 5.24 -17.06
N ALA A 23 22.75 5.03 -16.08
CA ALA A 23 22.40 5.12 -14.67
C ALA A 23 21.83 6.49 -14.25
N ARG A 24 22.41 7.60 -14.74
CA ARG A 24 21.90 8.95 -14.45
C ARG A 24 20.50 9.18 -15.03
N CYS A 25 20.28 8.74 -16.27
CA CYS A 25 18.99 8.87 -16.93
C CYS A 25 17.93 7.99 -16.27
N LEU A 26 18.28 6.78 -15.82
CA LEU A 26 17.40 5.91 -15.05
C LEU A 26 17.03 6.52 -13.69
N GLU A 27 17.99 7.04 -12.94
CA GLU A 27 17.75 7.75 -11.68
C GLU A 27 16.83 8.98 -11.90
N ALA A 28 17.03 9.73 -12.99
CA ALA A 28 16.16 10.84 -13.36
C ALA A 28 14.75 10.38 -13.72
N ALA A 29 14.61 9.28 -14.46
CA ALA A 29 13.32 8.71 -14.83
C ALA A 29 12.55 8.23 -13.59
N LEU A 30 13.21 7.56 -12.63
CA LEU A 30 12.61 7.17 -11.35
C LEU A 30 12.07 8.38 -10.56
N ARG A 31 12.83 9.48 -10.51
CA ARG A 31 12.37 10.73 -9.86
C ARG A 31 11.17 11.36 -10.58
N LEU A 32 11.20 11.38 -11.92
CA LEU A 32 10.08 11.89 -12.73
C LEU A 32 8.81 11.04 -12.54
N HIS A 33 8.93 9.72 -12.43
CA HIS A 33 7.81 8.83 -12.15
C HIS A 33 7.21 9.09 -10.76
N ARG A 34 8.03 9.24 -9.72
CA ARG A 34 7.55 9.60 -8.37
C ARG A 34 6.85 10.96 -8.38
N LEU A 35 7.45 11.97 -9.01
CA LEU A 35 6.86 13.30 -9.16
C LEU A 35 5.49 13.24 -9.86
N LEU A 36 5.35 12.42 -10.91
CA LEU A 36 4.08 12.24 -11.60
C LEU A 36 3.03 11.65 -10.65
N ARG A 37 3.33 10.51 -10.01
CA ARG A 37 2.42 9.84 -9.06
C ARG A 37 2.00 10.76 -7.92
N ASP A 38 2.95 11.53 -7.38
CA ASP A 38 2.71 12.47 -6.29
C ASP A 38 1.85 13.66 -6.73
N SER A 39 2.07 14.16 -7.95
CA SER A 39 1.26 15.22 -8.54
C SER A 39 -0.18 14.77 -8.83
N GLU A 40 -0.36 13.50 -9.21
CA GLU A 40 -1.68 12.89 -9.37
C GLU A 40 -2.37 12.79 -8.01
N ALA A 41 -1.75 12.14 -7.03
CA ALA A 41 -2.32 12.03 -5.70
C ALA A 41 -2.68 13.40 -5.10
N PHE A 42 -1.81 14.40 -5.26
CA PHE A 42 -2.05 15.78 -4.81
C PHE A 42 -3.32 16.38 -5.43
N CYS A 43 -3.47 16.33 -6.76
CA CYS A 43 -4.64 16.93 -7.41
C CYS A 43 -5.96 16.24 -7.06
N HIS A 44 -5.91 14.95 -6.71
CA HIS A 44 -7.07 14.16 -6.36
C HIS A 44 -7.43 14.27 -4.86
N ALA A 45 -6.44 14.43 -3.98
CA ALA A 45 -6.62 14.63 -2.55
C ALA A 45 -7.03 16.08 -2.21
N ASN A 46 -6.42 17.08 -2.85
CA ASN A 46 -6.57 18.49 -2.47
C ASN A 46 -7.85 19.16 -3.01
N ARG A 47 -8.94 18.38 -3.13
CA ARG A 47 -10.28 18.89 -3.47
C ARG A 47 -10.94 19.65 -2.32
N GLY A 48 -10.30 19.70 -1.15
CA GLY A 48 -10.79 20.42 0.05
C GLY A 48 -10.83 21.95 -0.07
N GLY A 49 -10.12 22.56 -1.03
CA GLY A 49 -10.13 24.02 -1.21
C GLY A 49 -11.32 24.57 -1.99
N SER A 50 -12.10 23.70 -2.64
CA SER A 50 -13.34 24.08 -3.32
C SER A 50 -14.35 22.97 -3.15
N ALA A 51 -14.80 22.79 -1.91
CA ALA A 51 -16.15 22.28 -1.72
C ALA A 51 -17.06 23.14 -2.61
N PRO A 52 -17.95 22.56 -3.45
CA PRO A 52 -19.13 23.31 -3.81
C PRO A 52 -19.71 23.73 -2.47
N SER A 53 -19.83 25.05 -2.23
CA SER A 53 -20.57 25.63 -1.10
C SER A 53 -21.70 24.67 -0.81
N ALA A 54 -21.74 24.08 0.39
CA ALA A 54 -22.78 23.16 0.81
C ALA A 54 -24.09 23.71 0.26
N ALA A 55 -24.57 23.12 -0.84
CA ALA A 55 -25.78 23.59 -1.47
C ALA A 55 -26.81 23.27 -0.41
N ALA A 56 -27.40 24.33 0.15
CA ALA A 56 -28.42 24.21 1.17
C ALA A 56 -29.37 23.07 0.77
N PRO A 57 -29.81 22.23 1.71
CA PRO A 57 -30.79 21.20 1.39
C PRO A 57 -31.94 21.89 0.64
N PRO A 58 -32.39 21.37 -0.52
CA PRO A 58 -33.42 22.03 -1.29
C PRO A 58 -34.61 22.22 -0.37
N GLY A 59 -35.01 23.48 -0.16
CA GLY A 59 -36.30 23.77 0.44
C GLY A 59 -37.38 23.02 -0.37
N PRO A 60 -38.48 22.60 0.27
CA PRO A 60 -39.50 21.81 -0.39
C PRO A 60 -39.94 22.51 -1.67
N ALA A 61 -39.92 21.77 -2.79
CA ALA A 61 -40.35 22.28 -4.09
C ALA A 61 -41.78 22.84 -3.96
N PRO A 62 -42.09 24.01 -4.54
CA PRO A 62 -43.46 24.51 -4.53
C PRO A 62 -44.37 23.49 -5.24
N PRO A 63 -45.56 23.19 -4.70
CA PRO A 63 -46.43 22.21 -5.32
C PRO A 63 -46.90 22.76 -6.66
N GLY A 64 -46.46 22.11 -7.74
CA GLY A 64 -47.02 22.32 -9.07
C GLY A 64 -48.47 21.83 -9.10
N PRO A 65 -49.37 22.52 -9.81
CA PRO A 65 -50.72 22.04 -9.97
C PRO A 65 -50.69 20.83 -10.91
N ASP A 66 -51.57 19.89 -10.62
CA ASP A 66 -51.96 18.73 -11.42
C ASP A 66 -51.16 17.45 -11.16
N GLY A 67 -51.80 16.61 -10.33
CA GLY A 67 -51.49 15.21 -10.20
C GLY A 67 -51.65 14.49 -11.53
N GLY A 68 -50.58 13.85 -11.98
CA GLY A 68 -50.57 12.99 -13.16
C GLY A 68 -49.17 12.47 -13.44
N GLY A 69 -48.87 11.27 -12.93
CA GLY A 69 -47.74 10.39 -13.26
C GLY A 69 -46.47 11.02 -13.82
N GLY A 70 -45.45 11.22 -12.99
CA GLY A 70 -44.19 11.83 -13.42
C GLY A 70 -42.95 11.38 -12.65
N GLY A 71 -42.76 10.06 -12.44
CA GLY A 71 -41.53 9.53 -11.83
C GLY A 71 -40.26 9.87 -12.63
N GLY A 72 -40.37 10.06 -13.96
CA GLY A 72 -39.23 10.34 -14.83
C GLY A 72 -38.62 11.75 -14.71
N GLY A 73 -39.34 12.73 -14.17
CA GLY A 73 -38.82 14.10 -13.99
C GLY A 73 -37.81 14.21 -12.85
N ASP A 74 -38.08 13.50 -11.75
CA ASP A 74 -37.22 13.46 -10.57
C ASP A 74 -35.98 12.58 -10.77
N GLU A 75 -36.11 11.46 -11.51
CA GLU A 75 -34.99 10.61 -11.92
C GLU A 75 -34.00 11.37 -12.81
N TRP A 76 -34.50 12.06 -13.83
CA TRP A 76 -33.68 12.89 -14.72
C TRP A 76 -32.94 14.01 -13.96
N ALA A 77 -33.60 14.64 -12.99
CA ALA A 77 -32.98 15.65 -12.15
C ALA A 77 -31.87 15.07 -11.24
N GLN A 78 -32.02 13.84 -10.76
CA GLN A 78 -30.97 13.13 -10.00
C GLN A 78 -29.77 12.78 -10.89
N GLU A 79 -30.02 12.25 -12.09
CA GLU A 79 -28.97 11.95 -13.06
C GLU A 79 -28.17 13.20 -13.43
N LEU A 80 -28.83 14.32 -13.74
CA LEU A 80 -28.15 15.57 -14.04
C LEU A 80 -27.29 16.09 -12.88
N ARG A 81 -27.72 15.90 -11.62
CA ARG A 81 -26.90 16.24 -10.43
C ARG A 81 -25.65 15.37 -10.35
N LEU A 82 -25.78 14.07 -10.59
CA LEU A 82 -24.64 13.14 -10.62
C LEU A 82 -23.64 13.53 -11.71
N PHE A 83 -24.10 13.81 -12.93
CA PHE A 83 -23.24 14.31 -14.01
C PHE A 83 -22.61 15.66 -13.68
N GLY A 84 -23.33 16.56 -13.00
CA GLY A 84 -22.81 17.81 -12.49
C GLY A 84 -21.57 17.60 -11.62
N HIS A 85 -21.63 16.71 -10.63
CA HIS A 85 -20.49 16.38 -9.78
C HIS A 85 -19.30 15.81 -10.56
N VAL A 86 -19.54 14.97 -11.56
CA VAL A 86 -18.47 14.44 -12.44
C VAL A 86 -17.79 15.57 -13.22
N LEU A 87 -18.56 16.51 -13.77
CA LEU A 87 -18.02 17.65 -14.53
C LEU A 87 -17.27 18.64 -13.63
N GLU A 88 -17.79 18.93 -12.44
CA GLU A 88 -17.11 19.75 -11.42
C GLU A 88 -15.77 19.14 -11.01
N ARG A 89 -15.76 17.83 -10.73
CA ARG A 89 -14.55 17.04 -10.44
C ARG A 89 -13.54 17.16 -11.58
N ALA A 90 -13.98 16.92 -12.82
CA ALA A 90 -13.11 17.02 -13.99
C ALA A 90 -12.53 18.43 -14.19
N ALA A 91 -13.33 19.47 -13.95
CA ALA A 91 -12.89 20.86 -14.05
C ALA A 91 -11.86 21.21 -12.97
N CYS A 92 -12.06 20.75 -11.73
CA CYS A 92 -11.11 20.90 -10.63
C CYS A 92 -9.77 20.24 -10.95
N LEU A 93 -9.80 18.97 -11.36
CA LEU A 93 -8.61 18.23 -11.74
C LEU A 93 -7.86 18.89 -12.90
N ARG A 94 -8.58 19.36 -13.91
CA ARG A 94 -7.99 20.07 -15.05
C ARG A 94 -7.28 21.35 -14.61
N ARG A 95 -7.84 22.11 -13.68
CA ARG A 95 -7.19 23.32 -13.13
C ARG A 95 -5.93 22.97 -12.35
N CYS A 96 -6.00 21.99 -11.44
CA CYS A 96 -4.85 21.56 -10.67
C CYS A 96 -3.72 21.02 -11.57
N LYS A 97 -4.03 20.10 -12.49
CA LYS A 97 -3.04 19.50 -13.39
C LYS A 97 -2.33 20.57 -14.24
N ARG A 98 -3.02 21.64 -14.68
CA ARG A 98 -2.40 22.75 -15.43
C ARG A 98 -1.33 23.52 -14.63
N SER A 99 -1.46 23.60 -13.31
CA SER A 99 -0.50 24.31 -12.45
C SER A 99 0.77 23.52 -12.16
N LEU A 100 0.79 22.20 -12.41
CA LEU A 100 1.90 21.33 -12.03
C LEU A 100 2.80 20.99 -13.22
N PRO A 101 4.14 21.10 -13.08
CA PRO A 101 5.09 20.79 -14.16
C PRO A 101 4.97 19.36 -14.71
N ALA A 102 4.58 18.40 -13.87
CA ALA A 102 4.45 17.00 -14.24
C ALA A 102 3.45 16.75 -15.39
N PHE A 103 2.45 17.64 -15.56
CA PHE A 103 1.43 17.53 -16.62
C PHE A 103 1.62 18.56 -17.75
N GLN A 104 2.73 19.30 -17.75
CA GLN A 104 3.11 20.20 -18.85
C GLN A 104 3.94 19.49 -19.93
N VAL A 105 4.21 18.20 -19.74
CA VAL A 105 4.91 17.32 -20.69
C VAL A 105 3.97 16.21 -21.16
N PRO A 106 4.27 15.54 -22.29
CA PRO A 106 3.49 14.39 -22.75
C PRO A 106 3.34 13.33 -21.66
N TYR A 107 2.13 12.82 -21.50
CA TYR A 107 1.85 11.79 -20.50
C TYR A 107 2.53 10.46 -20.88
N PRO A 108 3.07 9.70 -19.91
CA PRO A 108 3.78 8.46 -20.19
C PRO A 108 2.86 7.37 -20.77
N PRO A 109 3.38 6.52 -21.68
CA PRO A 109 2.61 5.38 -22.17
C PRO A 109 2.26 4.38 -21.07
N ARG A 110 1.16 3.66 -21.27
CA ARG A 110 0.64 2.71 -20.27
C ARG A 110 1.62 1.60 -19.92
N GLN A 111 2.28 1.04 -20.93
CA GLN A 111 3.28 0.00 -20.72
C GLN A 111 4.46 0.51 -19.88
N LEU A 112 4.87 1.76 -20.12
CA LEU A 112 5.95 2.38 -19.36
C LEU A 112 5.59 2.49 -17.87
N LEU A 113 4.37 2.89 -17.53
CA LEU A 113 3.93 2.93 -16.13
C LEU A 113 3.93 1.54 -15.47
N ARG A 114 3.52 0.50 -16.22
CA ARG A 114 3.58 -0.90 -15.75
C ARG A 114 5.01 -1.37 -15.48
N ASP A 115 5.96 -1.00 -16.34
CA ASP A 115 7.38 -1.31 -16.14
C ASP A 115 7.91 -0.69 -14.83
N PHE A 116 7.49 0.54 -14.51
CA PHE A 116 7.87 1.18 -13.24
C PHE A 116 7.19 0.54 -12.03
N GLN A 117 5.93 0.13 -12.15
CA GLN A 117 5.20 -0.61 -11.10
C GLN A 117 5.85 -1.96 -10.79
N SER A 118 6.32 -2.67 -11.82
CA SER A 118 7.06 -3.94 -11.68
C SER A 118 8.53 -3.73 -11.28
N ARG A 119 8.95 -2.48 -11.04
CA ARG A 119 10.33 -2.08 -10.71
C ARG A 119 11.37 -2.46 -11.78
N LEU A 120 10.96 -2.71 -13.03
CA LEU A 120 11.86 -3.05 -14.13
C LEU A 120 13.02 -2.05 -14.34
N PRO A 121 12.85 -0.71 -14.20
CA PRO A 121 13.97 0.23 -14.27
C PRO A 121 15.11 -0.07 -13.30
N TYR A 122 14.83 -0.71 -12.16
CA TYR A 122 15.85 -1.11 -11.19
C TYR A 122 16.72 -2.27 -11.67
N GLN A 123 16.18 -3.15 -12.53
CA GLN A 123 16.98 -4.20 -13.17
C GLN A 123 18.01 -3.60 -14.12
N TYR A 124 17.62 -2.63 -14.95
CA TYR A 124 18.55 -1.91 -15.81
C TYR A 124 19.53 -1.08 -15.00
N LEU A 125 19.07 -0.41 -13.94
CA LEU A 125 19.91 0.40 -13.07
C LEU A 125 20.97 -0.44 -12.36
N HIS A 126 20.60 -1.64 -11.91
CA HIS A 126 21.51 -2.62 -11.34
C HIS A 126 22.66 -2.93 -12.31
N TYR A 127 22.34 -3.30 -13.56
CA TYR A 127 23.36 -3.65 -14.55
C TYR A 127 24.27 -2.45 -14.88
N ALA A 128 23.70 -1.27 -15.09
CA ALA A 128 24.44 -0.04 -15.36
C ALA A 128 25.39 0.34 -14.22
N GLN A 129 24.94 0.28 -12.96
CA GLN A 129 25.78 0.60 -11.79
C GLN A 129 26.88 -0.45 -11.58
N PHE A 130 26.59 -1.74 -11.83
CA PHE A 130 27.57 -2.81 -11.76
C PHE A 130 28.70 -2.57 -12.79
N LYS A 131 28.34 -2.30 -14.05
CA LYS A 131 29.32 -1.98 -15.10
C LYS A 131 30.07 -0.66 -14.88
N ALA A 132 29.47 0.27 -14.13
CA ALA A 132 30.12 1.51 -13.71
C ALA A 132 31.02 1.36 -12.46
N ASN A 133 31.23 0.13 -11.98
CA ASN A 133 32.03 -0.20 -10.79
C ASN A 133 31.50 0.44 -9.49
N ARG A 134 30.18 0.51 -9.32
CA ARG A 134 29.49 1.01 -8.12
C ARG A 134 28.67 -0.11 -7.48
N LEU A 135 29.36 -0.99 -6.77
CA LEU A 135 28.78 -2.23 -6.25
C LEU A 135 27.63 -2.00 -5.27
N GLU A 136 27.79 -1.13 -4.27
CA GLU A 136 26.73 -0.83 -3.28
C GLU A 136 25.41 -0.38 -3.95
N LYS A 137 25.51 0.52 -4.93
CA LYS A 137 24.34 1.00 -5.69
C LYS A 137 23.72 -0.09 -6.56
N ALA A 138 24.56 -0.95 -7.14
CA ALA A 138 24.09 -2.10 -7.90
C ALA A 138 23.33 -3.09 -7.00
N VAL A 139 23.86 -3.38 -5.81
CA VAL A 139 23.23 -4.24 -4.80
C VAL A 139 21.87 -3.68 -4.38
N ALA A 140 21.79 -2.40 -4.04
CA ALA A 140 20.54 -1.75 -3.66
C ALA A 140 19.50 -1.79 -4.78
N ALA A 141 19.90 -1.51 -6.03
CA ALA A 141 19.00 -1.60 -7.19
C ALA A 141 18.51 -3.03 -7.45
N ALA A 142 19.40 -4.03 -7.37
CA ALA A 142 19.05 -5.44 -7.52
C ALA A 142 18.06 -5.91 -6.45
N TYR A 143 18.31 -5.54 -5.19
CA TYR A 143 17.41 -5.86 -4.08
C TYR A 143 16.04 -5.18 -4.23
N THR A 144 16.03 -3.90 -4.60
CA THR A 144 14.80 -3.13 -4.89
C THR A 144 13.96 -3.82 -5.97
N PHE A 145 14.58 -4.34 -7.04
CA PHE A 145 13.88 -5.10 -8.08
C PHE A 145 13.27 -6.41 -7.56
N LEU A 146 14.01 -7.17 -6.73
CA LEU A 146 13.53 -8.45 -6.18
C LEU A 146 12.34 -8.29 -5.24
N GLN A 147 12.20 -7.16 -4.55
CA GLN A 147 11.03 -6.92 -3.70
C GLN A 147 9.71 -7.05 -4.47
N ARG A 148 9.69 -6.74 -5.77
CA ARG A 148 8.52 -6.96 -6.64
C ARG A 148 8.59 -8.17 -7.56
N ASN A 149 9.77 -8.78 -7.66
CA ASN A 149 10.02 -9.92 -8.52
C ASN A 149 10.73 -11.04 -7.74
N PRO A 150 10.14 -11.56 -6.65
CA PRO A 150 10.82 -12.52 -5.76
C PRO A 150 11.24 -13.81 -6.47
N LYS A 151 10.53 -14.19 -7.53
CA LYS A 151 10.78 -15.41 -8.32
C LYS A 151 11.85 -15.22 -9.41
N HIS A 152 12.48 -14.04 -9.53
CA HIS A 152 13.47 -13.77 -10.58
C HIS A 152 14.85 -14.35 -10.22
N GLU A 153 15.08 -15.59 -10.63
CA GLU A 153 16.27 -16.38 -10.28
C GLU A 153 17.61 -15.70 -10.55
N LEU A 154 17.73 -14.99 -11.68
CA LEU A 154 18.99 -14.39 -12.09
C LEU A 154 19.41 -13.27 -11.13
N THR A 155 18.47 -12.46 -10.64
CA THR A 155 18.80 -11.37 -9.70
C THR A 155 19.15 -11.92 -8.33
N THR A 156 18.50 -13.01 -7.89
CA THR A 156 18.87 -13.73 -6.67
C THR A 156 20.31 -14.23 -6.74
N LYS A 157 20.73 -14.81 -7.88
CA LYS A 157 22.12 -15.24 -8.11
C LYS A 157 23.10 -14.07 -8.05
N TYR A 158 22.75 -12.91 -8.61
CA TYR A 158 23.61 -11.71 -8.52
C TYR A 158 23.78 -11.20 -7.09
N LEU A 159 22.70 -11.15 -6.29
CA LEU A 159 22.82 -10.72 -4.90
C LEU A 159 23.68 -11.69 -4.06
N ASN A 160 23.53 -12.99 -4.25
CA ASN A 160 24.38 -13.98 -3.58
C ASN A 160 25.85 -13.82 -3.98
N TYR A 161 26.13 -13.53 -5.25
CA TYR A 161 27.48 -13.20 -5.71
C TYR A 161 28.03 -11.93 -5.04
N TYR A 162 27.23 -10.87 -4.93
CA TYR A 162 27.67 -9.62 -4.28
C TYR A 162 27.92 -9.78 -2.79
N ARG A 163 27.11 -10.56 -2.08
CA ARG A 163 27.32 -10.89 -0.66
C ARG A 163 28.69 -11.51 -0.42
N GLY A 164 29.11 -12.44 -1.28
CA GLY A 164 30.44 -13.05 -1.19
C GLY A 164 31.60 -12.13 -1.57
N LEU A 165 31.34 -11.02 -2.29
CA LEU A 165 32.37 -10.08 -2.71
C LEU A 165 32.62 -8.96 -1.69
N LEU A 166 31.59 -8.59 -0.93
CA LEU A 166 31.64 -7.47 0.00
C LEU A 166 31.99 -7.90 1.43
N ASP A 167 32.11 -9.20 1.72
CA ASP A 167 32.14 -9.77 3.09
C ASP A 167 31.02 -9.21 4.00
N ALA A 168 29.97 -8.65 3.38
CA ALA A 168 28.88 -7.94 4.03
C ALA A 168 27.69 -8.88 4.29
N ALA A 169 27.99 -10.09 4.78
CA ALA A 169 26.98 -11.13 5.00
C ALA A 169 25.84 -10.68 5.93
N GLU A 170 26.09 -9.68 6.78
CA GLU A 170 25.16 -9.20 7.80
C GLU A 170 24.62 -7.78 7.59
N GLU A 171 25.07 -7.04 6.56
CA GLU A 171 24.52 -5.70 6.33
C GLU A 171 23.11 -5.78 5.72
N PRO A 172 22.13 -5.05 6.29
CA PRO A 172 20.78 -5.02 5.76
C PRO A 172 20.77 -4.38 4.36
N LEU A 173 20.25 -5.13 3.38
CA LEU A 173 20.09 -4.63 2.02
C LEU A 173 19.08 -3.49 2.00
N THR A 174 19.43 -2.42 1.30
CA THR A 174 18.56 -1.23 1.19
C THR A 174 17.58 -1.39 0.01
N ASP A 175 16.28 -1.36 0.29
CA ASP A 175 15.25 -1.15 -0.74
C ASP A 175 15.05 0.36 -0.98
N LEU A 176 15.25 0.80 -2.22
CA LEU A 176 15.15 2.20 -2.66
C LEU A 176 13.70 2.67 -2.85
N GLU A 177 12.73 1.76 -2.79
CA GLU A 177 11.28 2.03 -2.86
C GLU A 177 10.53 1.56 -1.59
N ALA A 178 11.26 1.30 -0.49
CA ALA A 178 10.68 0.90 0.77
C ALA A 178 9.63 1.91 1.25
N GLN A 179 8.45 1.43 1.65
CA GLN A 179 7.44 2.27 2.26
C GLN A 179 7.70 2.43 3.77
N PRO A 180 7.28 3.55 4.39
CA PRO A 180 7.58 3.85 5.79
C PRO A 180 7.02 2.79 6.76
N TYR A 181 5.82 2.26 6.48
CA TYR A 181 5.17 1.26 7.32
C TYR A 181 5.88 -0.11 7.32
N GLU A 182 6.68 -0.44 6.30
CA GLU A 182 7.25 -1.80 6.16
C GLU A 182 8.24 -2.11 7.28
N ALA A 183 9.15 -1.18 7.56
CA ALA A 183 10.14 -1.35 8.63
C ALA A 183 9.48 -1.35 10.02
N VAL A 184 8.45 -0.52 10.22
CA VAL A 184 7.68 -0.45 11.46
C VAL A 184 6.90 -1.76 11.68
N PHE A 185 6.22 -2.26 10.65
CA PHE A 185 5.52 -3.55 10.68
C PHE A 185 6.47 -4.71 11.04
N LEU A 186 7.62 -4.81 10.38
CA LEU A 186 8.60 -5.86 10.69
C LEU A 186 9.13 -5.79 12.12
N ARG A 187 9.32 -4.57 12.65
CA ARG A 187 9.71 -4.36 14.05
C ARG A 187 8.58 -4.78 15.00
N ALA A 188 7.34 -4.41 14.72
CA ALA A 188 6.16 -4.79 15.50
C ALA A 188 6.00 -6.32 15.60
N VAL A 189 6.20 -7.04 14.48
CA VAL A 189 6.16 -8.51 14.45
C VAL A 189 7.29 -9.14 15.28
N LYS A 190 8.51 -8.57 15.24
CA LYS A 190 9.61 -9.04 16.09
C LYS A 190 9.31 -8.86 17.58
N LEU A 191 8.79 -7.70 17.96
CA LEU A 191 8.38 -7.40 19.34
C LEU A 191 7.24 -8.31 19.82
N TYR A 192 6.27 -8.57 18.95
CA TYR A 192 5.20 -9.53 19.22
C TYR A 192 5.76 -10.92 19.55
N ASN A 193 6.69 -11.40 18.73
CA ASN A 193 7.30 -12.72 18.88
C ASN A 193 8.23 -12.80 20.12
N SER A 194 8.79 -11.69 20.58
CA SER A 194 9.57 -11.63 21.83
C SER A 194 8.69 -11.43 23.08
N GLY A 195 7.37 -11.29 22.92
CA GLY A 195 6.42 -11.12 24.03
C GLY A 195 6.26 -9.67 24.53
N ASP A 196 6.91 -8.70 23.90
CA ASP A 196 6.69 -7.27 24.20
C ASP A 196 5.44 -6.78 23.45
N PHE A 197 4.28 -7.15 24.00
CA PHE A 197 2.99 -6.80 23.41
C PHE A 197 2.71 -5.30 23.44
N ARG A 198 3.26 -4.56 24.40
CA ARG A 198 3.06 -3.11 24.51
C ARG A 198 3.73 -2.38 23.34
N SER A 199 5.03 -2.55 23.19
CA SER A 199 5.78 -1.91 22.11
C SER A 199 5.33 -2.43 20.74
N SER A 200 4.99 -3.73 20.65
CA SER A 200 4.41 -4.31 19.43
C SER A 200 3.10 -3.63 19.03
N THR A 201 2.20 -3.37 19.99
CA THR A 201 0.92 -2.69 19.72
C THR A 201 1.16 -1.27 19.20
N GLU A 202 2.04 -0.51 19.85
CA GLU A 202 2.38 0.86 19.44
C GLU A 202 2.92 0.91 18.01
N ASP A 203 3.89 0.04 17.69
CA ASP A 203 4.44 -0.04 16.33
C ASP A 203 3.40 -0.55 15.32
N MET A 204 2.55 -1.52 15.69
CA MET A 204 1.56 -2.08 14.78
C MET A 204 0.44 -1.07 14.45
N GLU A 205 -0.03 -0.30 15.44
CA GLU A 205 -0.98 0.79 15.20
C GLU A 205 -0.37 1.86 14.29
N ARG A 206 0.91 2.22 14.53
CA ARG A 206 1.63 3.16 13.67
C ARG A 206 1.78 2.64 12.25
N ALA A 207 2.17 1.38 12.08
CA ALA A 207 2.30 0.76 10.76
C ALA A 207 0.96 0.74 10.00
N LEU A 208 -0.13 0.43 10.71
CA LEU A 208 -1.48 0.46 10.14
C LEU A 208 -1.88 1.86 9.69
N ALA A 209 -1.69 2.88 10.54
CA ALA A 209 -1.98 4.27 10.20
C ALA A 209 -1.17 4.76 8.98
N GLU A 210 0.14 4.49 8.98
CA GLU A 210 1.03 4.83 7.86
C GLU A 210 0.62 4.09 6.56
N TYR A 211 0.27 2.80 6.66
CA TYR A 211 -0.23 2.04 5.52
C TYR A 211 -1.51 2.66 4.94
N LEU A 212 -2.50 2.97 5.79
CA LEU A 212 -3.77 3.54 5.35
C LEU A 212 -3.59 4.90 4.67
N ALA A 213 -2.68 5.74 5.17
CA ALA A 213 -2.32 7.01 4.52
C ALA A 213 -1.71 6.79 3.12
N ILE A 214 -0.78 5.84 2.98
CA ILE A 214 -0.18 5.49 1.69
C ILE A 214 -1.21 4.85 0.75
N PHE A 215 -2.11 4.02 1.27
CA PHE A 215 -3.20 3.41 0.51
C PHE A 215 -4.16 4.48 -0.03
N ALA A 216 -4.58 5.44 0.80
CA ALA A 216 -5.39 6.58 0.37
C ALA A 216 -4.68 7.42 -0.71
N ARG A 217 -3.37 7.63 -0.58
CA ARG A 217 -2.54 8.29 -1.61
C ARG A 217 -2.51 7.48 -2.92
N CYS A 218 -2.43 6.15 -2.86
CA CYS A 218 -2.50 5.29 -4.03
C CYS A 218 -3.85 5.43 -4.74
N LEU A 219 -4.97 5.35 -4.00
CA LEU A 219 -6.32 5.52 -4.54
C LEU A 219 -6.51 6.89 -5.22
N ALA A 220 -5.94 7.95 -4.63
CA ALA A 220 -5.96 9.28 -5.21
C ALA A 220 -5.14 9.37 -6.51
N GLY A 221 -4.02 8.64 -6.61
CA GLY A 221 -3.19 8.59 -7.81
C GLY A 221 -3.83 7.85 -9.00
N CYS A 222 -4.82 6.99 -8.78
CA CYS A 222 -5.40 6.13 -9.82
C CYS A 222 -6.32 6.81 -10.85
N GLU A 223 -6.54 8.11 -10.75
CA GLU A 223 -7.36 8.88 -11.70
C GLU A 223 -6.48 9.83 -12.55
N GLY A 224 -5.29 9.32 -12.89
CA GLY A 224 -4.27 9.98 -13.71
C GLY A 224 -4.73 10.45 -15.08
N ALA A 225 -3.90 11.26 -15.74
CA ALA A 225 -4.21 11.68 -17.12
C ALA A 225 -4.05 10.47 -18.06
N HIS A 226 -5.07 10.13 -18.83
CA HIS A 226 -5.03 8.92 -19.66
C HIS A 226 -4.40 9.21 -21.03
N GLU A 227 -3.52 8.31 -21.50
CA GLU A 227 -3.07 8.28 -22.89
C GLU A 227 -4.24 7.78 -23.74
N GLN A 228 -4.90 8.66 -24.50
CA GLN A 228 -5.87 8.23 -25.51
C GLN A 228 -5.14 7.56 -26.66
N VAL A 229 -4.97 6.25 -26.56
CA VAL A 229 -4.28 5.43 -27.58
C VAL A 229 -5.13 5.29 -28.84
N ASP A 230 -6.46 5.24 -28.69
CA ASP A 230 -7.41 5.06 -29.78
C ASP A 230 -8.48 6.16 -29.83
N PHE A 231 -8.82 6.60 -31.05
CA PHE A 231 -9.98 7.46 -31.28
C PHE A 231 -11.26 6.62 -31.24
N LYS A 232 -11.68 6.28 -30.01
CA LYS A 232 -12.96 5.59 -29.76
C LYS A 232 -14.11 6.59 -29.73
N ASP A 233 -15.32 6.11 -30.02
CA ASP A 233 -16.53 6.87 -29.73
C ASP A 233 -16.59 7.27 -28.24
N PHE A 234 -17.31 8.35 -27.94
CA PHE A 234 -17.32 8.98 -26.61
C PHE A 234 -17.62 8.02 -25.46
N TYR A 235 -18.64 7.16 -25.60
CA TYR A 235 -19.04 6.23 -24.54
C TYR A 235 -18.00 5.14 -24.25
N PRO A 236 -17.48 4.40 -25.25
CA PRO A 236 -16.38 3.46 -25.01
C PRO A 236 -15.14 4.13 -24.38
N ALA A 237 -14.76 5.33 -24.82
CA ALA A 237 -13.60 6.04 -24.26
C ALA A 237 -13.77 6.36 -22.76
N ILE A 238 -14.99 6.72 -22.34
CA ILE A 238 -15.30 6.95 -20.92
C ILE A 238 -15.32 5.64 -20.13
N ALA A 239 -15.94 4.59 -20.68
CA ALA A 239 -16.00 3.28 -20.03
C ALA A 239 -14.60 2.71 -19.76
N ASP A 240 -13.71 2.78 -20.76
CA ASP A 240 -12.32 2.34 -20.62
C ASP A 240 -11.59 3.15 -19.53
N LEU A 241 -11.74 4.47 -19.51
CA LEU A 241 -11.14 5.32 -18.49
C LEU A 241 -11.55 4.90 -17.06
N PHE A 242 -12.85 4.63 -16.85
CA PHE A 242 -13.34 4.19 -15.55
C PHE A 242 -12.87 2.78 -15.19
N ALA A 243 -12.91 1.84 -16.14
CA ALA A 243 -12.44 0.48 -15.92
C ALA A 243 -10.97 0.48 -15.48
N GLU A 244 -10.14 1.32 -16.08
CA GLU A 244 -8.72 1.44 -15.74
C GLU A 244 -8.47 2.08 -14.39
N SER A 245 -9.20 3.15 -14.10
CA SER A 245 -9.09 3.80 -12.79
C SER A 245 -9.52 2.85 -11.67
N LEU A 246 -10.59 2.08 -11.91
CA LEU A 246 -11.04 1.04 -10.98
C LEU A 246 -10.01 -0.08 -10.85
N GLN A 247 -9.43 -0.56 -11.95
CA GLN A 247 -8.38 -1.59 -11.90
C GLN A 247 -7.17 -1.12 -11.07
N CYS A 248 -6.70 0.11 -11.30
CA CYS A 248 -5.61 0.68 -10.50
C CYS A 248 -5.95 0.73 -9.00
N LYS A 249 -7.18 1.12 -8.65
CA LYS A 249 -7.63 1.17 -7.25
C LYS A 249 -7.67 -0.21 -6.61
N VAL A 250 -8.15 -1.22 -7.34
CA VAL A 250 -8.14 -2.61 -6.89
C VAL A 250 -6.71 -3.11 -6.69
N ASP A 251 -5.79 -2.73 -7.58
CA ASP A 251 -4.39 -3.14 -7.51
C ASP A 251 -3.60 -2.43 -6.39
N CYS A 252 -4.14 -1.38 -5.74
CA CYS A 252 -3.41 -0.62 -4.71
C CYS A 252 -2.99 -1.49 -3.52
N GLU A 253 -3.85 -2.39 -3.04
CA GLU A 253 -3.49 -3.27 -1.91
C GLU A 253 -2.32 -4.18 -2.29
N ALA A 254 -2.46 -4.93 -3.39
CA ALA A 254 -1.40 -5.80 -3.90
C ALA A 254 -0.11 -5.02 -4.23
N ASN A 255 -0.24 -3.74 -4.62
CA ASN A 255 0.89 -2.87 -4.87
C ASN A 255 1.56 -2.32 -3.61
N LEU A 256 0.93 -2.43 -2.46
CA LEU A 256 1.48 -1.97 -1.19
C LEU A 256 1.81 -3.15 -0.25
N THR A 257 1.41 -4.37 -0.60
CA THR A 257 1.81 -5.56 0.14
C THR A 257 3.34 -5.70 0.15
N PRO A 258 3.98 -5.70 1.34
CA PRO A 258 5.41 -5.87 1.46
C PRO A 258 5.83 -7.29 1.11
N ASN A 259 7.07 -7.41 0.65
CA ASN A 259 7.74 -8.69 0.46
C ASN A 259 8.69 -8.90 1.65
N VAL A 260 8.45 -9.96 2.41
CA VAL A 260 9.25 -10.33 3.57
C VAL A 260 9.93 -11.65 3.28
N GLY A 261 11.26 -11.64 3.25
CA GLY A 261 12.04 -12.87 3.04
C GLY A 261 11.82 -13.56 1.69
N GLY A 262 11.24 -12.89 0.69
CA GLY A 262 10.92 -13.47 -0.62
C GLY A 262 9.44 -13.81 -0.82
N TYR A 263 8.60 -13.59 0.18
CA TYR A 263 7.17 -13.88 0.14
C TYR A 263 6.34 -12.63 0.41
N PHE A 264 5.26 -12.46 -0.34
CA PHE A 264 4.30 -11.39 -0.07
C PHE A 264 3.41 -11.78 1.10
N VAL A 265 3.18 -10.84 2.02
CA VAL A 265 2.31 -11.07 3.16
C VAL A 265 0.86 -11.19 2.69
N GLU A 266 0.24 -12.35 2.91
CA GLU A 266 -1.16 -12.55 2.57
C GLU A 266 -2.08 -11.76 3.51
N LYS A 267 -3.19 -11.24 2.96
CA LYS A 267 -4.21 -10.48 3.71
C LYS A 267 -3.58 -9.43 4.63
N PHE A 268 -2.70 -8.60 4.08
CA PHE A 268 -1.77 -7.77 4.86
C PHE A 268 -2.46 -6.93 5.95
N VAL A 269 -3.56 -6.27 5.62
CA VAL A 269 -4.31 -5.46 6.61
C VAL A 269 -4.99 -6.32 7.67
N ALA A 270 -5.57 -7.46 7.27
CA ALA A 270 -6.14 -8.41 8.21
C ALA A 270 -5.06 -8.92 9.19
N THR A 271 -3.88 -9.24 8.67
CA THR A 271 -2.73 -9.67 9.48
C THR A 271 -2.35 -8.63 10.54
N MET A 272 -2.35 -7.33 10.21
CA MET A 272 -2.12 -6.26 11.20
C MET A 272 -3.19 -6.26 12.30
N TYR A 273 -4.48 -6.38 11.95
CA TYR A 273 -5.56 -6.47 12.93
C TYR A 273 -5.52 -7.73 13.78
N HIS A 274 -5.05 -8.86 13.24
CA HIS A 274 -4.85 -10.08 14.00
C HIS A 274 -3.78 -9.89 15.09
N TYR A 275 -2.62 -9.32 14.74
CA TYR A 275 -1.58 -9.00 15.72
C TYR A 275 -2.08 -8.04 16.79
N LEU A 276 -2.78 -6.97 16.39
CA LEU A 276 -3.37 -6.01 17.32
C LEU A 276 -4.37 -6.70 18.27
N GLN A 277 -5.29 -7.50 17.73
CA GLN A 277 -6.30 -8.20 18.54
C GLN A 277 -5.64 -9.06 19.64
N PHE A 278 -4.62 -9.83 19.30
CA PHE A 278 -3.95 -10.68 20.27
C PHE A 278 -3.13 -9.88 21.28
N ALA A 279 -2.38 -8.88 20.81
CA ALA A 279 -1.55 -8.04 21.67
C ALA A 279 -2.40 -7.27 22.69
N TYR A 280 -3.51 -6.65 22.26
CA TYR A 280 -4.47 -5.99 23.15
C TYR A 280 -5.08 -6.96 24.17
N TYR A 281 -5.41 -8.19 23.74
CA TYR A 281 -5.91 -9.21 24.65
C TYR A 281 -4.88 -9.56 25.74
N LYS A 282 -3.60 -9.71 25.37
CA LYS A 282 -2.50 -9.96 26.32
C LYS A 282 -2.24 -8.80 27.27
N LEU A 283 -2.50 -7.57 26.82
CA LEU A 283 -2.45 -6.36 27.64
C LEU A 283 -3.71 -6.11 28.48
N ASN A 284 -4.68 -7.03 28.45
CA ASN A 284 -5.98 -6.92 29.12
C ASN A 284 -6.84 -5.73 28.64
N ASP A 285 -6.55 -5.17 27.47
CA ASP A 285 -7.40 -4.20 26.77
C ASP A 285 -8.38 -4.94 25.86
N VAL A 286 -9.37 -5.59 26.48
CA VAL A 286 -10.34 -6.42 25.76
C VAL A 286 -11.23 -5.59 24.83
N ARG A 287 -11.45 -4.32 25.15
CA ARG A 287 -12.21 -3.40 24.29
C ARG A 287 -11.51 -3.24 22.94
N GLN A 288 -10.22 -2.90 22.95
CA GLN A 288 -9.48 -2.78 21.70
C GLN A 288 -9.29 -4.12 21.00
N ALA A 289 -9.13 -5.21 21.75
CA ALA A 289 -9.07 -6.55 21.17
C ALA A 289 -10.35 -6.91 20.38
N ALA A 290 -11.54 -6.63 20.95
CA ALA A 290 -12.83 -6.87 20.30
C ALA A 290 -13.02 -5.99 19.04
N ARG A 291 -12.64 -4.71 19.10
CA ARG A 291 -12.69 -3.79 17.96
C ARG A 291 -11.75 -4.21 16.84
N SER A 292 -10.53 -4.65 17.17
CA SER A 292 -9.57 -5.19 16.20
C SER A 292 -10.07 -6.48 15.55
N ALA A 293 -10.70 -7.37 16.34
CA ALA A 293 -11.36 -8.57 15.81
C ALA A 293 -12.51 -8.23 14.84
N ALA A 294 -13.35 -7.24 15.19
CA ALA A 294 -14.43 -6.79 14.32
C ALA A 294 -13.89 -6.18 13.01
N SER A 295 -12.78 -5.43 13.10
CA SER A 295 -12.11 -4.84 11.93
C SER A 295 -11.49 -5.91 11.03
N TYR A 296 -10.88 -6.95 11.61
CA TYR A 296 -10.37 -8.11 10.87
C TYR A 296 -11.46 -8.77 10.00
N MET A 297 -12.67 -8.92 10.55
CA MET A 297 -13.79 -9.58 9.85
C MET A 297 -14.26 -8.84 8.59
N LEU A 298 -13.90 -7.56 8.41
CA LEU A 298 -14.14 -6.86 7.15
C LEU A 298 -13.29 -7.40 6.00
N PHE A 299 -12.09 -7.89 6.31
CA PHE A 299 -11.12 -8.37 5.32
C PHE A 299 -11.21 -9.87 5.11
N ASP A 300 -11.43 -10.64 6.18
CA ASP A 300 -11.56 -12.09 6.10
C ASP A 300 -12.74 -12.63 6.92
N PRO A 301 -13.97 -12.50 6.41
CA PRO A 301 -15.16 -12.97 7.11
C PRO A 301 -15.24 -14.51 7.19
N GLY A 302 -14.43 -15.23 6.42
CA GLY A 302 -14.42 -16.70 6.38
C GLY A 302 -13.58 -17.36 7.47
N ASP A 303 -12.79 -16.59 8.22
CA ASP A 303 -11.89 -17.11 9.25
C ASP A 303 -12.66 -17.62 10.49
N SER A 304 -12.69 -18.94 10.67
CA SER A 304 -13.38 -19.58 11.79
C SER A 304 -12.78 -19.25 13.16
N VAL A 305 -11.47 -18.97 13.25
CA VAL A 305 -10.80 -18.66 14.52
C VAL A 305 -11.22 -17.27 14.99
N MET A 306 -11.18 -16.28 14.09
CA MET A 306 -11.61 -14.93 14.45
C MET A 306 -13.12 -14.85 14.75
N GLN A 307 -13.94 -15.63 14.04
CA GLN A 307 -15.37 -15.77 14.38
C GLN A 307 -15.57 -16.29 15.82
N GLN A 308 -14.81 -17.31 16.22
CA GLN A 308 -14.86 -17.84 17.58
C GLN A 308 -14.38 -16.81 18.62
N ASN A 309 -13.34 -16.03 18.31
CA ASN A 309 -12.86 -14.95 19.19
C ASN A 309 -13.94 -13.89 19.43
N LEU A 310 -14.67 -13.48 18.38
CA LEU A 310 -15.80 -12.55 18.54
C LEU A 310 -16.93 -13.13 19.39
N VAL A 311 -17.27 -14.41 19.20
CA VAL A 311 -18.26 -15.10 20.05
C VAL A 311 -17.80 -15.12 21.50
N TYR A 312 -16.52 -15.39 21.74
CA TYR A 312 -15.92 -15.40 23.07
C TYR A 312 -16.01 -14.03 23.76
N TYR A 313 -15.64 -12.94 23.07
CA TYR A 313 -15.78 -11.58 23.59
C TYR A 313 -17.24 -11.22 23.87
N ARG A 314 -18.18 -11.57 22.97
CA ARG A 314 -19.61 -11.33 23.18
C ARG A 314 -20.16 -12.10 24.38
N PHE A 315 -19.74 -13.35 24.55
CA PHE A 315 -20.18 -14.18 25.67
C PHE A 315 -19.75 -13.59 27.02
N HIS A 316 -18.52 -13.07 27.10
CA HIS A 316 -17.96 -12.47 28.31
C HIS A 316 -18.17 -10.95 28.42
N ARG A 317 -19.02 -10.34 27.57
CA ARG A 317 -19.23 -8.88 27.52
C ARG A 317 -19.55 -8.26 28.88
N ALA A 318 -20.38 -8.92 29.70
CA ALA A 318 -20.78 -8.42 31.02
C ALA A 318 -19.62 -8.43 32.02
N ARG A 319 -18.69 -9.39 31.90
CA ARG A 319 -17.49 -9.48 32.74
C ARG A 319 -16.50 -8.37 32.42
N TRP A 320 -16.39 -7.99 31.15
CA TRP A 320 -15.42 -7.01 30.65
C TRP A 320 -15.99 -5.61 30.41
N GLY A 321 -17.28 -5.40 30.68
CA GLY A 321 -17.94 -4.11 30.47
C GLY A 321 -17.96 -3.68 29.00
N LEU A 322 -18.08 -4.65 28.09
CA LEU A 322 -18.14 -4.39 26.64
C LEU A 322 -19.57 -4.03 26.23
N GLU A 323 -19.68 -3.05 25.34
CA GLU A 323 -20.94 -2.60 24.74
C GLU A 323 -21.05 -3.07 23.28
N GLU A 324 -22.23 -2.98 22.67
CA GLU A 324 -22.43 -3.39 21.27
C GLU A 324 -21.53 -2.60 20.29
N GLU A 325 -21.18 -1.37 20.65
CA GLU A 325 -20.26 -0.49 19.91
C GLU A 325 -18.83 -1.06 19.84
N ASP A 326 -18.40 -1.82 20.85
CA ASP A 326 -17.07 -2.43 20.89
C ASP A 326 -16.93 -3.63 19.93
N PHE A 327 -18.04 -4.07 19.34
CA PHE A 327 -18.08 -5.11 18.30
C PHE A 327 -18.25 -4.53 16.89
N GLN A 328 -18.15 -3.22 16.74
CA GLN A 328 -18.12 -2.57 15.44
C GLN A 328 -16.66 -2.46 14.96
N PRO A 329 -16.42 -2.64 13.64
CA PRO A 329 -15.13 -2.29 13.05
C PRO A 329 -14.75 -0.86 13.38
N ARG A 330 -13.45 -0.60 13.55
CA ARG A 330 -12.95 0.75 13.80
C ARG A 330 -13.28 1.64 12.61
N GLU A 331 -13.79 2.84 12.88
CA GLU A 331 -13.82 3.88 11.87
C GLU A 331 -12.38 4.21 11.50
N MET A 332 -12.05 4.07 10.22
CA MET A 332 -10.72 4.39 9.73
C MET A 332 -10.63 5.91 9.57
N GLU A 333 -10.41 6.63 10.67
CA GLU A 333 -10.06 8.05 10.63
C GLU A 333 -8.62 8.17 10.09
N LEU A 334 -8.50 8.66 8.86
CA LEU A 334 -7.21 9.12 8.32
C LEU A 334 -6.85 10.41 9.07
N GLU A 335 -6.20 10.26 10.22
CA GLU A 335 -5.66 11.39 10.97
C GLU A 335 -4.65 12.11 10.05
N GLU A 336 -4.90 13.37 9.73
CA GLU A 336 -3.93 14.23 9.06
C GLU A 336 -2.74 14.42 10.01
N THR A 337 -1.75 13.53 9.93
CA THR A 337 -0.59 13.54 10.82
C THR A 337 0.21 14.83 10.66
N GLU A 338 0.12 15.72 11.66
CA GLU A 338 1.13 16.74 11.90
C GLU A 338 2.42 16.08 12.43
N PRO A 339 3.61 16.59 12.10
CA PRO A 339 4.88 15.92 12.43
C PRO A 339 5.12 15.85 13.95
N PRO A 340 5.70 14.75 14.47
CA PRO A 340 5.83 14.52 15.91
C PRO A 340 6.90 15.42 16.54
N VAL A 341 6.56 15.94 17.74
CA VAL A 341 7.50 16.55 18.69
C VAL A 341 8.13 15.43 19.52
N GLU A 342 9.45 15.49 19.72
CA GLU A 342 10.25 14.47 20.41
C GLU A 342 9.79 14.20 21.86
N PRO A 343 9.79 12.94 22.34
CA PRO A 343 9.46 12.62 23.73
C PRO A 343 10.68 12.64 24.68
N GLU A 344 10.48 13.16 25.89
CA GLU A 344 11.37 13.00 27.04
C GLU A 344 11.26 11.57 27.66
N GLU A 345 12.30 11.22 28.42
CA GLU A 345 12.80 9.91 28.86
C GLU A 345 11.81 8.85 29.40
N PRO A 346 12.12 7.53 29.26
CA PRO A 346 11.31 6.45 29.81
C PRO A 346 11.54 6.19 31.31
N PRO A 347 10.51 5.85 32.11
CA PRO A 347 10.67 5.37 33.48
C PRO A 347 11.12 3.90 33.54
N SER A 348 11.84 3.58 34.62
CA SER A 348 12.63 2.37 34.86
C SER A 348 11.83 1.09 35.11
N ASP A 349 12.34 -0.01 34.55
CA ASP A 349 11.93 -1.39 34.79
C ASP A 349 12.27 -1.87 36.21
N ALA A 350 11.24 -2.08 37.03
CA ALA A 350 11.31 -2.98 38.17
C ALA A 350 9.93 -3.60 38.39
N GLU A 351 9.94 -4.91 38.61
CA GLU A 351 8.81 -5.76 39.01
C GLU A 351 7.92 -6.26 37.86
N PHE A 352 8.08 -7.52 37.48
CA PHE A 352 7.31 -8.61 38.10
C PHE A 352 7.61 -9.95 37.42
N GLU A 353 8.33 -10.82 38.13
CA GLU A 353 8.47 -12.24 37.82
C GLU A 353 7.21 -12.98 38.26
N GLY A 354 6.70 -13.86 37.41
CA GLY A 354 5.60 -14.77 37.75
C GLY A 354 5.34 -15.78 36.64
N GLU A 355 5.90 -16.98 36.80
CA GLU A 355 5.62 -18.15 35.95
C GLU A 355 4.14 -18.54 36.05
N GLY A 356 3.51 -18.76 34.90
CA GLY A 356 2.13 -19.18 34.79
C GLY A 356 1.90 -20.00 33.53
N ASP A 357 1.80 -21.31 33.72
CA ASP A 357 1.43 -22.33 32.74
C ASP A 357 0.21 -21.93 31.89
N TYR A 358 0.40 -21.89 30.58
CA TYR A 358 -0.66 -22.25 29.64
C TYR A 358 -0.04 -22.91 28.41
N GLU A 359 -0.37 -24.18 28.26
CA GLU A 359 0.11 -25.09 27.25
C GLU A 359 -0.08 -24.55 25.82
N GLU A 360 1.06 -24.50 25.15
CA GLU A 360 1.33 -24.69 23.72
C GLU A 360 0.16 -25.29 22.90
N SER A 361 -0.42 -24.49 22.00
CA SER A 361 -1.11 -25.02 20.80
C SER A 361 -1.36 -23.97 19.69
N ILE A 362 -0.55 -22.90 19.59
CA ILE A 362 -0.72 -21.89 18.51
C ILE A 362 0.62 -21.45 17.86
N TYR A 363 1.74 -22.11 18.17
CA TYR A 363 3.01 -21.87 17.48
C TYR A 363 3.44 -23.11 16.69
N ALA A 364 3.35 -23.07 15.36
CA ALA A 364 4.17 -23.96 14.51
C ALA A 364 4.28 -23.61 13.01
N ASP A 365 3.33 -22.95 12.33
CA ASP A 365 3.29 -23.10 10.86
C ASP A 365 3.51 -21.85 9.99
N TRP A 366 3.78 -20.67 10.57
CA TRP A 366 3.94 -19.44 9.75
C TRP A 366 5.38 -18.97 9.57
N TRP A 367 6.36 -19.65 10.16
CA TRP A 367 7.79 -19.33 10.02
C TRP A 367 8.71 -20.57 9.95
N GLN A 368 8.24 -21.69 9.41
CA GLN A 368 9.17 -22.76 9.02
C GLN A 368 9.65 -22.52 7.58
N GLU A 369 10.96 -22.49 7.41
CA GLU A 369 11.62 -22.59 6.12
C GLU A 369 10.98 -23.75 5.32
N PRO A 370 10.63 -23.58 4.04
CA PRO A 370 10.22 -24.73 3.25
C PRO A 370 11.41 -25.69 3.16
N ASP A 371 11.22 -26.92 3.64
CA ASP A 371 12.19 -28.01 3.51
C ASP A 371 12.82 -27.96 2.11
N ALA A 372 14.11 -27.68 2.07
CA ALA A 372 14.90 -27.88 0.89
C ALA A 372 14.75 -29.36 0.52
N LYS A 373 14.10 -29.64 -0.62
CA LYS A 373 14.16 -30.95 -1.28
C LYS A 373 15.62 -31.20 -1.67
N GLY A 374 16.39 -31.70 -0.71
CA GLY A 374 17.68 -32.34 -0.92
C GLY A 374 17.44 -33.79 -1.36
N ASP A 375 18.03 -34.11 -2.50
CA ASP A 375 18.56 -35.41 -2.91
C ASP A 375 17.76 -36.68 -2.57
N GLU A 376 17.11 -37.24 -3.59
CA GLU A 376 17.18 -38.68 -3.80
C GLU A 376 17.76 -38.96 -5.19
N ALA A 377 19.08 -39.16 -5.22
CA ALA A 377 19.75 -39.92 -6.24
C ALA A 377 19.83 -41.39 -5.78
N GLU A 378 19.46 -42.29 -6.70
CA GLU A 378 19.84 -43.71 -6.79
C GLU A 378 19.33 -44.75 -5.77
N ALA A 379 18.32 -45.51 -6.20
CA ALA A 379 18.31 -46.98 -6.28
C ALA A 379 17.17 -47.36 -7.25
N GLY A 380 17.33 -48.09 -8.36
CA GLY A 380 18.16 -49.26 -8.57
C GLY A 380 17.27 -50.50 -8.73
N GLN A 381 16.49 -50.59 -9.82
CA GLN A 381 16.14 -51.83 -10.55
C GLN A 381 15.32 -51.55 -11.81
#